data_AF-A0A9P6HXS7-F1
#
_entry.id   AF-A0A9P6HXS7-F1
#
_cell.length_a   1.000
_cell.length_b   1.000
_cell.length_c   1.000
_cell.angle_alpha   90.00
_cell.angle_beta   90.00
_cell.angle_gamma   90.00
#
_symmetry.space_group_name_H-M   'P 1'
#
loop_
_entity.id
_entity.type
_entity.pdbx_description
1 polymer ?
#
loop_
_entity_poly.entity_id
_entity_poly.type
_entity_poly.pdbx_seq_one_letter_code
_entity_poly.pdbx_strand_id
1 'polypeptide(L)'
;MLSNLVSVISLALLGGAIAAPIEGPTVRVCYETETPSQLCYTAPDNVPQDVVLDDVLFIAAYLRSYGAQVRTGRLFNMAASDAPDCGEWLLYAHGTAQAFAKHIDNTVNSSVLFADIATTIDGGVNANSTQQAAALIGCGTDGGSEGVIVNTANPTYSGSTYPAGYVTSGIIVKIVASGA
;
A
#
# COMPACT_ATOMS: atom_id res chain seq x y z
N MET A 1 5.77 -9.56 -83.97
CA MET A 1 4.60 -9.79 -83.10
C MET A 1 4.96 -9.28 -81.71
N LEU A 2 4.20 -8.26 -81.29
CA LEU A 2 4.01 -7.61 -79.98
C LEU A 2 5.17 -7.47 -78.96
N SER A 3 5.62 -6.21 -78.84
CA SER A 3 6.11 -5.58 -77.61
C SER A 3 5.04 -5.56 -76.52
N ASN A 4 5.46 -5.60 -75.25
CA ASN A 4 4.74 -4.93 -74.15
C ASN A 4 5.73 -4.49 -73.06
N LEU A 5 5.89 -3.16 -72.96
CA LEU A 5 6.47 -2.49 -71.80
C LEU A 5 5.46 -2.53 -70.66
N VAL A 6 5.89 -2.95 -69.47
CA VAL A 6 5.13 -2.79 -68.22
C VAL A 6 5.77 -1.64 -67.45
N SER A 7 5.01 -0.55 -67.28
CA SER A 7 5.38 0.63 -66.52
C SER A 7 4.94 0.44 -65.06
N VAL A 8 5.87 0.49 -64.11
CA VAL A 8 5.58 0.34 -62.67
C VAL A 8 5.53 1.73 -62.03
N ILE A 9 4.32 2.14 -61.63
CA ILE A 9 4.06 3.41 -60.93
C ILE A 9 4.43 3.23 -59.46
N SER A 10 5.37 4.05 -58.96
CA SER A 10 5.73 4.09 -57.54
C SER A 10 4.71 4.91 -56.75
N LEU A 11 4.01 4.27 -55.80
CA LEU A 11 3.07 4.93 -54.89
C LEU A 11 3.83 5.38 -53.64
N ALA A 12 4.02 6.69 -53.46
CA ALA A 12 4.62 7.25 -52.26
C ALA A 12 3.60 7.26 -51.11
N LEU A 13 3.84 6.47 -50.06
CA LEU A 13 3.08 6.53 -48.81
C LEU A 13 3.53 7.75 -47.99
N LEU A 14 2.64 8.73 -47.83
CA LEU A 14 2.76 9.81 -46.86
C LEU A 14 2.52 9.24 -45.46
N GLY A 15 3.60 9.03 -44.70
CA GLY A 15 3.52 8.68 -43.28
C GLY A 15 3.15 9.91 -42.46
N GLY A 16 1.91 9.98 -41.98
CA GLY A 16 1.48 10.93 -40.97
C GLY A 16 2.03 10.52 -39.60
N ALA A 17 2.88 11.35 -39.01
CA ALA A 17 3.31 11.19 -37.62
C ALA A 17 2.11 11.50 -36.70
N ILE A 18 1.52 10.48 -36.09
CA ILE A 18 0.54 10.66 -35.03
C ILE A 18 1.34 11.00 -33.77
N ALA A 19 1.32 12.27 -33.36
CA ALA A 19 1.83 12.67 -32.05
C ALA A 19 0.94 12.04 -30.98
N ALA A 20 1.51 11.15 -30.17
CA ALA A 20 0.83 10.61 -29.01
C ALA A 20 0.55 11.74 -28.01
N PRO A 21 -0.65 11.79 -27.39
CA PRO A 21 -0.92 12.75 -26.33
C PRO A 21 0.05 12.47 -25.17
N ILE A 22 0.72 13.54 -24.72
CA ILE A 22 1.52 13.51 -23.49
C ILE A 22 0.51 13.53 -22.35
N GLU A 23 0.15 12.35 -21.85
CA GLU A 23 -0.59 12.25 -20.59
C GLU A 23 0.32 12.82 -19.49
N GLY A 24 -0.12 13.92 -18.86
CA GLY A 24 0.51 14.41 -17.64
C GLY A 24 0.47 13.33 -16.56
N PRO A 25 1.27 13.44 -15.48
CA PRO A 25 1.23 12.48 -14.39
C PRO A 25 -0.20 12.43 -13.83
N THR A 26 -0.92 11.38 -14.18
CA THR A 26 -2.24 11.11 -13.63
C THR A 26 -2.02 10.66 -12.19
N VAL A 27 -2.67 11.33 -11.23
CA VAL A 27 -2.82 10.79 -9.88
C VAL A 27 -3.55 9.46 -10.05
N ARG A 28 -2.84 8.34 -9.99
CA ARG A 28 -3.47 7.03 -10.04
C ARG A 28 -3.92 6.70 -8.63
N VAL A 29 -5.22 6.79 -8.39
CA VAL A 29 -5.83 6.11 -7.24
C VAL A 29 -5.64 4.62 -7.47
N CYS A 30 -4.82 4.03 -6.62
CA CYS A 30 -4.47 2.63 -6.65
C CYS A 30 -5.64 1.79 -6.19
N TYR A 31 -6.47 1.33 -7.12
CA TYR A 31 -7.72 0.60 -6.89
C TYR A 31 -8.76 1.43 -6.11
N GLU A 32 -9.86 1.81 -6.75
CA GLU A 32 -10.86 2.73 -6.17
C GLU A 32 -11.47 2.26 -4.84
N THR A 33 -11.41 0.96 -4.54
CA THR A 33 -11.94 0.36 -3.32
C THR A 33 -10.94 0.32 -2.16
N GLU A 34 -9.64 0.53 -2.42
CA GLU A 34 -8.59 0.53 -1.41
C GLU A 34 -8.30 1.97 -0.96
N THR A 35 -9.05 2.40 0.06
CA THR A 35 -8.96 3.77 0.62
C THR A 35 -8.32 3.75 2.01
N PRO A 36 -7.95 4.90 2.59
CA PRO A 36 -7.51 4.98 3.98
C PRO A 36 -8.57 4.53 5.00
N SER A 37 -9.85 4.48 4.63
CA SER A 37 -10.92 4.03 5.54
C SER A 37 -10.78 2.54 5.84
N GLN A 38 -11.07 2.15 7.08
CA GLN A 38 -11.13 0.75 7.46
C GLN A 38 -12.13 -0.02 6.59
N LEU A 39 -11.66 -1.11 6.00
CA LEU A 39 -12.42 -2.05 5.21
C LEU A 39 -12.15 -3.46 5.72
N CYS A 40 -13.17 -4.09 6.29
CA CYS A 40 -13.11 -5.51 6.62
C CYS A 40 -13.52 -6.35 5.41
N TYR A 41 -12.84 -7.46 5.16
CA TYR A 41 -13.10 -8.30 3.98
C TYR A 41 -14.29 -9.25 4.18
N THR A 42 -15.39 -8.75 4.74
CA THR A 42 -16.61 -9.50 5.04
C THR A 42 -17.38 -9.87 3.76
N ALA A 43 -17.93 -11.09 3.71
CA ALA A 43 -18.89 -11.50 2.68
C ALA A 43 -20.22 -10.72 2.82
N PRO A 44 -21.00 -10.55 1.73
CA PRO A 44 -20.78 -11.08 0.38
C PRO A 44 -19.93 -10.20 -0.54
N ASP A 45 -19.68 -8.94 -0.15
CA ASP A 45 -19.05 -7.96 -1.03
C ASP A 45 -17.52 -8.12 -1.11
N ASN A 46 -16.93 -8.83 -0.15
CA ASN A 46 -15.51 -9.15 -0.08
C ASN A 46 -15.29 -10.64 0.28
N VAL A 47 -14.02 -11.06 0.31
CA VAL A 47 -13.62 -12.45 0.61
C VAL A 47 -12.94 -12.52 1.98
N PRO A 48 -13.58 -13.15 2.99
CA PRO A 48 -12.96 -13.37 4.30
C PRO A 48 -11.64 -14.12 4.22
N GLN A 49 -10.70 -13.74 5.07
CA GLN A 49 -9.33 -14.26 5.06
C GLN A 49 -9.10 -15.44 6.01
N ASP A 50 -10.07 -15.74 6.89
CA ASP A 50 -10.00 -16.84 7.87
C ASP A 50 -8.70 -16.82 8.71
N VAL A 51 -8.28 -15.62 9.14
CA VAL A 51 -7.09 -15.45 9.96
C VAL A 51 -7.38 -15.69 11.44
N VAL A 52 -6.40 -16.26 12.14
CA VAL A 52 -6.45 -16.41 13.60
C VAL A 52 -6.01 -15.10 14.25
N LEU A 53 -6.81 -14.58 15.19
CA LEU A 53 -6.54 -13.30 15.84
C LEU A 53 -5.23 -13.26 16.62
N ASP A 54 -4.82 -14.37 17.24
CA ASP A 54 -3.54 -14.47 17.94
C ASP A 54 -2.36 -14.24 16.99
N ASP A 55 -2.47 -14.69 15.74
CA ASP A 55 -1.44 -14.47 14.72
C ASP A 55 -1.37 -12.99 14.30
N VAL A 56 -2.53 -12.33 14.17
CA VAL A 56 -2.63 -10.89 13.87
C VAL A 56 -2.02 -10.07 15.00
N LEU A 57 -2.33 -10.40 16.26
CA LEU A 57 -1.75 -9.76 17.44
C LEU A 57 -0.23 -9.98 17.51
N PHE A 58 0.23 -11.18 17.16
CA PHE A 58 1.67 -11.47 17.10
C PHE A 58 2.38 -10.57 16.08
N ILE A 59 1.80 -10.41 14.88
CA ILE A 59 2.36 -9.53 13.84
C ILE A 59 2.47 -8.09 14.38
N ALA A 60 1.42 -7.55 14.99
CA ALA A 60 1.45 -6.20 15.54
C ALA A 60 2.53 -6.05 16.63
N ALA A 61 2.61 -7.01 17.56
CA ALA A 61 3.63 -7.04 18.60
C ALA A 61 5.06 -7.09 18.03
N TYR A 62 5.29 -7.92 17.01
CA TYR A 62 6.57 -8.03 16.33
C TYR A 62 6.96 -6.69 15.67
N LEU A 63 6.07 -6.09 14.87
CA LEU A 63 6.34 -4.84 14.16
C LEU A 63 6.65 -3.71 15.15
N ARG A 64 5.91 -3.63 16.25
CA ARG A 64 6.17 -2.67 17.33
C ARG A 64 7.56 -2.86 17.95
N SER A 65 7.92 -4.09 18.28
CA SER A 65 9.24 -4.45 18.83
C SER A 65 10.36 -4.12 17.85
N TYR A 66 10.19 -4.47 16.57
CA TYR A 66 11.12 -4.16 15.50
C TYR A 66 11.32 -2.64 15.33
N GLY A 67 10.23 -1.88 15.44
CA GLY A 67 10.24 -0.42 15.48
C GLY A 67 11.07 0.14 16.62
N ALA A 68 10.91 -0.43 17.82
CA ALA A 68 11.57 0.02 19.05
C ALA A 68 13.08 -0.32 19.14
N GLN A 69 13.61 -1.13 18.23
CA GLN A 69 15.06 -1.41 18.15
C GLN A 69 15.89 -0.15 17.83
N VAL A 70 15.27 0.87 17.26
CA VAL A 70 15.87 2.19 17.04
C VAL A 70 15.28 3.16 18.07
N ARG A 71 16.13 3.95 18.73
CA ARG A 71 15.70 4.88 19.81
C ARG A 71 14.63 5.87 19.38
N THR A 72 14.71 6.39 18.16
CA THR A 72 13.70 7.29 17.57
C THR A 72 12.53 6.52 16.96
N GLY A 73 12.51 5.19 17.03
CA GLY A 73 11.62 4.37 16.24
C GLY A 73 12.12 4.21 14.80
N ARG A 74 11.99 2.99 14.28
CA ARG A 74 12.27 2.68 12.88
C ARG A 74 11.12 3.16 12.00
N LEU A 75 11.48 3.82 10.90
CA LEU A 75 10.54 4.21 9.85
C LEU A 75 10.45 3.12 8.79
N PHE A 76 9.25 2.96 8.25
CA PHE A 76 8.97 2.25 7.03
C PHE A 76 8.73 3.30 5.94
N ASN A 77 9.48 3.20 4.84
CA ASN A 77 9.50 4.17 3.76
C ASN A 77 9.01 3.50 2.49
N MET A 78 8.16 4.20 1.75
CA MET A 78 7.74 3.81 0.41
C MET A 78 7.87 5.03 -0.48
N ALA A 79 8.82 5.00 -1.42
CA ALA A 79 8.95 6.04 -2.41
C ALA A 79 7.95 5.81 -3.55
N ALA A 80 7.39 6.87 -4.10
CA ALA A 80 6.52 6.83 -5.28
C ALA A 80 7.20 6.11 -6.46
N SER A 81 8.51 6.31 -6.63
CA SER A 81 9.32 5.65 -7.68
C SER A 81 9.40 4.13 -7.55
N ASP A 82 9.24 3.62 -6.32
CA ASP A 82 9.35 2.19 -6.02
C ASP A 82 7.99 1.50 -6.08
N ALA A 83 6.90 2.28 -6.14
CA ALA A 83 5.51 1.85 -6.19
C ALA A 83 4.74 2.35 -7.44
N PRO A 84 5.31 2.32 -8.67
CA PRO A 84 4.67 2.93 -9.84
C PRO A 84 3.29 2.32 -10.14
N ASP A 85 3.14 1.03 -9.85
CA ASP A 85 1.92 0.23 -10.00
C ASP A 85 1.31 -0.14 -8.64
N CYS A 86 1.37 0.77 -7.66
CA CYS A 86 0.72 0.59 -6.35
C CYS A 86 1.29 -0.61 -5.59
N GLY A 87 2.62 -0.64 -5.50
CA GLY A 87 3.38 -1.74 -4.91
C GLY A 87 2.89 -2.11 -3.52
N GLU A 88 3.06 -3.40 -3.21
CA GLU A 88 2.69 -4.00 -1.95
C GLU A 88 3.91 -4.74 -1.38
N TRP A 89 4.23 -4.50 -0.11
CA TRP A 89 5.39 -5.06 0.58
C TRP A 89 4.96 -5.84 1.79
N LEU A 90 5.47 -7.08 1.90
CA LEU A 90 5.28 -7.88 3.09
C LEU A 90 5.99 -7.21 4.27
N LEU A 91 5.22 -6.87 5.30
CA LEU A 91 5.75 -6.34 6.56
C LEU A 91 6.21 -7.49 7.45
N TYR A 92 5.33 -8.49 7.64
CA TYR A 92 5.59 -9.69 8.42
C TYR A 92 4.50 -10.75 8.19
N ALA A 93 4.83 -12.03 8.38
CA ALA A 93 3.88 -13.13 8.36
C ALA A 93 4.06 -14.01 9.60
N HIS A 94 2.95 -14.50 10.14
CA HIS A 94 2.93 -15.41 11.28
C HIS A 94 1.70 -16.32 11.20
N GLY A 95 1.89 -17.64 11.32
CA GLY A 95 0.80 -18.61 11.27
C GLY A 95 -0.10 -18.41 10.06
N THR A 96 -1.38 -18.21 10.31
CA THR A 96 -2.45 -18.02 9.31
C THR A 96 -2.51 -16.62 8.71
N ALA A 97 -1.80 -15.64 9.28
CA ALA A 97 -1.92 -14.23 8.91
C ALA A 97 -0.63 -13.67 8.31
N GLN A 98 -0.78 -12.68 7.43
CA GLN A 98 0.31 -11.85 6.95
C GLN A 98 -0.13 -10.40 6.80
N ALA A 99 0.77 -9.48 7.17
CA ALA A 99 0.56 -8.05 7.05
C ALA A 99 1.34 -7.48 5.86
N PHE A 100 0.66 -6.72 5.01
CA PHE A 100 1.27 -5.98 3.93
C PHE A 100 1.10 -4.47 4.12
N ALA A 101 2.05 -3.70 3.61
CA ALA A 101 1.85 -2.28 3.36
C ALA A 101 1.71 -2.05 1.86
N LYS A 102 0.71 -1.28 1.46
CA LYS A 102 0.44 -0.95 0.06
C LYS A 102 0.41 0.56 -0.15
N HIS A 103 0.98 0.99 -1.27
CA HIS A 103 0.96 2.40 -1.66
C HIS A 103 -0.35 2.70 -2.38
N ILE A 104 -1.12 3.66 -1.87
CA ILE A 104 -2.39 4.06 -2.47
C ILE A 104 -2.33 5.38 -3.24
N ASP A 105 -1.22 6.12 -3.11
CA ASP A 105 -0.98 7.39 -3.82
C ASP A 105 0.42 7.41 -4.42
N ASN A 106 0.59 6.92 -5.64
CA ASN A 106 1.91 6.84 -6.28
C ASN A 106 2.53 8.21 -6.68
N THR A 107 2.01 9.33 -6.18
CA THR A 107 2.55 10.67 -6.44
C THR A 107 3.35 11.24 -5.26
N VAL A 108 3.27 10.61 -4.10
CA VAL A 108 3.96 11.06 -2.87
C VAL A 108 4.93 10.00 -2.36
N ASN A 109 5.99 10.45 -1.70
CA ASN A 109 6.83 9.54 -0.92
C ASN A 109 6.25 9.46 0.49
N SER A 110 6.07 8.24 1.01
CA SER A 110 5.37 8.00 2.27
C SER A 110 6.31 7.40 3.32
N SER A 111 6.30 7.93 4.54
CA SER A 111 7.12 7.43 5.65
C SER A 111 6.33 7.43 6.95
N VAL A 112 6.28 6.29 7.61
CA VAL A 112 5.55 6.09 8.87
C VAL A 112 6.35 5.20 9.82
N LEU A 113 6.10 5.31 11.11
CA LEU A 113 6.72 4.45 12.11
C LEU A 113 6.13 3.04 12.05
N PHE A 114 6.97 2.02 12.24
CA PHE A 114 6.50 0.65 12.47
C PHE A 114 5.57 0.54 13.69
N ALA A 115 5.72 1.42 14.68
CA ALA A 115 4.82 1.50 15.82
C ALA A 115 3.41 1.99 15.45
N ASP A 116 3.28 2.87 14.45
CA ASP A 116 1.99 3.35 13.96
C ASP A 116 1.32 2.29 13.10
N ILE A 117 2.08 1.57 12.27
CA ILE A 117 1.61 0.37 11.55
C ILE A 117 1.08 -0.67 12.56
N ALA A 118 1.84 -0.98 13.62
CA ALA A 118 1.40 -1.92 14.63
C ALA A 118 0.11 -1.48 15.33
N THR A 119 0.00 -0.19 15.67
CA THR A 119 -1.20 0.39 16.30
C THR A 119 -2.41 0.39 15.36
N THR A 120 -2.19 0.56 14.05
CA THR A 120 -3.23 0.39 13.02
C THR A 120 -3.77 -1.04 13.01
N ILE A 121 -2.92 -2.03 13.31
CA ILE A 121 -3.32 -3.43 13.35
C ILE A 121 -4.10 -3.76 14.63
N ASP A 122 -3.57 -3.45 15.82
CA ASP A 122 -4.13 -3.94 17.10
C ASP A 122 -4.82 -2.87 17.96
N GLY A 123 -4.85 -1.61 17.51
CA GLY A 123 -5.38 -0.47 18.26
C GLY A 123 -4.42 0.11 19.30
N GLY A 124 -3.22 -0.47 19.45
CA GLY A 124 -2.18 -0.04 20.38
C GLY A 124 -2.03 -0.91 21.63
N VAL A 125 -0.94 -0.68 22.37
CA VAL A 125 -0.66 -1.40 23.62
C VAL A 125 -1.73 -1.04 24.65
N ASN A 126 -2.45 -2.05 25.16
CA ASN A 126 -3.59 -1.89 26.08
C ASN A 126 -4.83 -1.21 25.46
N ALA A 127 -5.00 -1.30 24.14
CA ALA A 127 -6.21 -0.83 23.47
C ALA A 127 -7.47 -1.41 24.14
N ASN A 128 -8.42 -0.54 24.49
CA ASN A 128 -9.75 -0.97 24.91
C ASN A 128 -10.56 -1.48 23.71
N SER A 129 -11.76 -2.04 23.97
CA SER A 129 -12.61 -2.63 22.93
C SER A 129 -12.99 -1.63 21.82
N THR A 130 -13.19 -0.35 22.13
CA THR A 130 -13.50 0.67 21.12
C THR A 130 -12.28 0.96 20.23
N GLN A 131 -11.08 0.99 20.81
CA GLN A 131 -9.85 1.19 20.06
C GLN A 131 -9.51 -0.01 19.17
N GLN A 132 -9.73 -1.23 19.67
CA GLN A 132 -9.56 -2.45 18.88
C GLN A 132 -10.58 -2.54 17.74
N ALA A 133 -11.85 -2.17 17.99
CA ALA A 133 -12.88 -2.14 16.96
C ALA A 133 -12.59 -1.13 15.85
N ALA A 134 -11.85 -0.05 16.16
CA ALA A 134 -11.41 0.95 15.20
C ALA A 134 -10.05 0.64 14.54
N ALA A 135 -9.47 -0.53 14.80
CA ALA A 135 -8.23 -1.02 14.21
C ALA A 135 -8.49 -2.33 13.44
N LEU A 136 -7.53 -2.81 12.66
CA LEU A 136 -7.73 -4.00 11.79
C LEU A 136 -8.09 -5.28 12.56
N ILE A 137 -7.66 -5.41 13.82
CA ILE A 137 -8.06 -6.50 14.72
C ILE A 137 -9.58 -6.53 14.95
N GLY A 138 -10.25 -5.39 14.82
CA GLY A 138 -11.71 -5.23 14.88
C GLY A 138 -12.44 -5.91 13.73
N CYS A 139 -11.77 -6.17 12.60
CA CYS A 139 -12.32 -6.96 11.49
C CYS A 139 -12.38 -8.46 11.78
N GLY A 140 -11.91 -8.92 12.94
CA GLY A 140 -12.03 -10.31 13.33
C GLY A 140 -11.22 -11.24 12.41
N THR A 141 -11.78 -12.41 12.15
CA THR A 141 -11.19 -13.44 11.27
C THR A 141 -11.25 -13.06 9.79
N ASP A 142 -12.03 -12.05 9.42
CA ASP A 142 -12.19 -11.67 8.02
C ASP A 142 -10.94 -11.00 7.45
N GLY A 143 -10.07 -10.44 8.30
CA GLY A 143 -9.00 -9.56 7.86
C GLY A 143 -9.55 -8.27 7.25
N GLY A 144 -8.65 -7.44 6.72
CA GLY A 144 -9.06 -6.14 6.21
C GLY A 144 -7.90 -5.24 5.80
N SER A 145 -8.24 -4.01 5.44
CA SER A 145 -7.29 -2.94 5.14
C SER A 145 -7.67 -1.61 5.76
N GLU A 146 -6.66 -0.82 6.12
CA GLU A 146 -6.86 0.50 6.73
C GLU A 146 -5.64 1.39 6.50
N GLY A 147 -5.85 2.69 6.33
CA GLY A 147 -4.77 3.67 6.30
C GLY A 147 -3.98 3.66 7.61
N VAL A 148 -2.67 3.90 7.53
CA VAL A 148 -1.85 3.94 8.75
C VAL A 148 -2.34 5.05 9.68
N ILE A 149 -2.71 4.68 10.92
CA ILE A 149 -3.11 5.61 11.97
C ILE A 149 -1.84 6.21 12.59
N VAL A 150 -1.45 7.37 12.08
CA VAL A 150 -0.18 8.02 12.46
C VAL A 150 -0.32 8.84 13.73
N ASN A 151 0.55 8.59 14.70
CA ASN A 151 0.70 9.48 15.86
C ASN A 151 1.57 10.69 15.49
N THR A 152 0.94 11.72 14.91
CA THR A 152 1.63 12.94 14.47
C THR A 152 2.30 13.73 15.59
N ALA A 153 1.95 13.47 16.86
CA ALA A 153 2.61 14.06 18.02
C ALA A 153 3.95 13.38 18.36
N ASN A 154 4.29 12.24 17.73
CA ASN A 154 5.56 11.58 17.94
C ASN A 154 6.72 12.49 17.44
N PRO A 155 7.74 12.77 18.28
CA PRO A 155 8.81 13.70 17.93
C PRO A 155 9.65 13.27 16.72
N THR A 156 9.57 12.00 16.30
CA THR A 156 10.26 11.54 15.10
C THR A 156 9.77 12.24 13.84
N TYR A 157 8.48 12.59 13.75
CA TYR A 157 7.92 13.25 12.56
C TYR A 157 8.33 14.72 12.38
N SER A 158 8.74 15.38 13.47
CA SER A 158 9.31 16.74 13.44
C SER A 158 10.84 16.73 13.58
N GLY A 159 11.44 15.55 13.76
CA GLY A 159 12.87 15.37 13.96
C GLY A 159 13.66 15.49 12.66
N SER A 160 14.92 15.89 12.76
CA SER A 160 15.83 16.04 11.61
C SER A 160 16.16 14.72 10.89
N THR A 161 15.82 13.58 11.50
CA THR A 161 16.03 12.25 10.92
C THR A 161 14.85 11.76 10.09
N TYR A 162 13.71 12.46 10.11
CA TYR A 162 12.59 12.16 9.24
C TYR A 162 12.95 12.50 7.78
N PRO A 163 12.67 11.62 6.81
CA PRO A 163 13.06 11.84 5.42
C PRO A 163 12.46 13.12 4.84
N ALA A 164 13.31 14.01 4.33
CA ALA A 164 12.88 15.24 3.70
C ALA A 164 12.00 14.95 2.47
N GLY A 165 10.85 15.62 2.37
CA GLY A 165 9.92 15.47 1.25
C GLY A 165 9.00 14.25 1.34
N TYR A 166 9.04 13.48 2.44
CA TYR A 166 8.09 12.39 2.70
C TYR A 166 6.89 12.89 3.49
N VAL A 167 5.71 12.32 3.23
CA VAL A 167 4.46 12.56 3.97
C VAL A 167 4.07 11.31 4.76
N THR A 168 3.13 11.45 5.69
CA THR A 168 2.68 10.34 6.54
C THR A 168 1.42 9.64 6.01
N SER A 169 0.84 10.15 4.92
CA SER A 169 -0.30 9.55 4.21
C SER A 169 0.17 8.67 3.04
N GLY A 170 -0.74 8.00 2.35
CA GLY A 170 -0.43 7.26 1.11
C GLY A 170 -0.14 5.77 1.29
N ILE A 171 -0.16 5.28 2.53
CA ILE A 171 0.03 3.86 2.87
C ILE A 171 -1.22 3.31 3.55
N ILE A 172 -1.68 2.15 3.09
CA ILE A 172 -2.60 1.28 3.83
C ILE A 172 -1.88 0.04 4.31
N VAL A 173 -2.35 -0.53 5.42
CA VAL A 173 -1.95 -1.84 5.94
C VAL A 173 -3.05 -2.83 5.61
N LYS A 174 -2.69 -4.06 5.25
CA LYS A 174 -3.62 -5.15 4.93
C LYS A 174 -3.31 -6.36 5.79
N ILE A 175 -4.32 -6.99 6.36
CA ILE A 175 -4.25 -8.31 7.00
C ILE A 175 -4.96 -9.31 6.10
N VAL A 176 -4.21 -10.29 5.61
CA VAL A 176 -4.70 -11.32 4.70
C VAL A 176 -4.21 -12.71 5.12
N ALA A 177 -4.82 -13.74 4.57
CA ALA A 177 -4.40 -15.11 4.78
C ALA A 177 -2.96 -15.31 4.28
N SER A 178 -2.14 -16.04 5.03
CA SER A 178 -0.81 -16.47 4.58
C SER A 178 -0.87 -17.62 3.56
N GLY A 179 -1.98 -18.37 3.54
CA GLY A 179 -2.14 -19.60 2.78
C GLY A 179 -1.42 -20.82 3.38
N ALA A 180 -0.95 -20.70 4.63
CA ALA A 180 -0.29 -21.77 5.40
C ALA A 180 -1.28 -22.74 6.06
#